data_AF-A0A646IIK4-F1
#
_entry.id   AF-A0A646IIK4-F1
#
_cell.length_a   1.000
_cell.length_b   1.000
_cell.length_c   1.000
_cell.angle_alpha   90.00
_cell.angle_beta   90.00
_cell.angle_gamma   90.00
#
_symmetry.space_group_name_H-M   'P 1'
#
loop_
_entity.id
_entity.type
_entity.pdbx_description
1 polymer ?
#
loop_
_entity_poly.entity_id
_entity_poly.type
_entity_poly.pdbx_seq_one_letter_code
_entity_poly.pdbx_strand_id
1 'polypeptide(L)'
;MSLRSASTFFSSLIPSIISDLRRIANRTRGETTVEDLQTEAWLVAEELSRNREPPPDVGDKSFHQQILGRLYNRFVKFADKRLRGAVRIDEQHSDDDGAIRENSIAATLAAQDDSDPSKAMEARESEHEQELAVLG
;
A
#
# COMPACT_ATOMS: atom_id res chain seq x y z
N MET A 1 20.44 -20.61 16.72
CA MET A 1 20.60 -21.50 15.53
C MET A 1 21.90 -21.16 14.81
N SER A 2 22.57 -22.14 14.20
CA SER A 2 23.71 -21.87 13.29
C SER A 2 23.19 -21.34 11.94
N LEU A 3 23.96 -20.47 11.26
CA LEU A 3 23.55 -19.84 9.99
C LEU A 3 23.15 -20.86 8.91
N ARG A 4 23.85 -22.00 8.83
CA ARG A 4 23.51 -23.09 7.88
C ARG A 4 22.21 -23.81 8.24
N SER A 5 21.95 -24.05 9.53
CA SER A 5 20.69 -24.64 9.99
C SER A 5 19.51 -23.68 9.82
N ALA A 6 19.74 -22.38 9.96
CA ALA A 6 18.74 -21.37 9.73
C ALA A 6 18.37 -21.31 8.24
N SER A 7 19.36 -21.21 7.35
CA SER A 7 19.11 -21.16 5.90
C SER A 7 18.30 -22.36 5.39
N THR A 8 18.60 -23.57 5.86
CA THR A 8 17.87 -24.80 5.49
C THR A 8 16.44 -24.82 6.04
N PHE A 9 16.25 -24.41 7.29
CA PHE A 9 14.94 -24.22 7.91
C PHE A 9 14.06 -23.22 7.13
N PHE A 10 14.63 -22.09 6.72
CA PHE A 10 13.88 -21.07 5.99
C PHE A 10 13.56 -21.46 4.56
N SER A 11 14.46 -22.20 3.91
CA SER A 11 14.25 -22.73 2.55
C SER A 11 13.06 -23.69 2.49
N SER A 12 12.75 -24.38 3.59
CA SER A 12 11.58 -25.26 3.71
C SER A 12 10.35 -24.57 4.28
N LEU A 13 10.51 -23.52 5.11
CA LEU A 13 9.41 -22.72 5.65
C LEU A 13 8.67 -21.92 4.56
N ILE A 14 9.37 -21.16 3.73
CA ILE A 14 8.70 -20.27 2.78
C ILE A 14 7.76 -21.03 1.83
N PRO A 15 8.16 -22.16 1.22
CA PRO A 15 7.25 -22.96 0.41
C PRO A 15 6.03 -23.49 1.17
N SER A 16 6.14 -23.75 2.48
CA SER A 16 5.03 -24.29 3.28
C SER A 16 3.93 -23.25 3.57
N ILE A 17 4.27 -21.95 3.58
CA ILE A 17 3.33 -20.86 3.87
C ILE A 17 3.08 -19.90 2.69
N ILE A 18 3.68 -20.14 1.51
CA ILE A 18 3.64 -19.22 0.36
C ILE A 18 2.22 -18.86 -0.09
N SER A 19 1.29 -19.81 -0.01
CA SER A 19 -0.11 -19.58 -0.39
C SER A 19 -0.81 -18.58 0.54
N ASP A 20 -0.48 -18.60 1.82
CA ASP A 20 -1.01 -17.65 2.80
C ASP A 20 -0.32 -16.29 2.71
N LEU A 21 0.97 -16.25 2.38
CA LEU A 21 1.66 -14.98 2.07
C LEU A 21 1.00 -14.26 0.89
N ARG A 22 0.66 -14.99 -0.19
CA ARG A 22 -0.10 -14.42 -1.33
C ARG A 22 -1.46 -13.89 -0.90
N ARG A 23 -2.18 -14.58 -0.02
CA ARG A 23 -3.46 -14.11 0.52
C ARG A 23 -3.31 -12.84 1.34
N ILE A 24 -2.22 -12.70 2.11
CA ILE A 24 -1.93 -11.49 2.86
C ILE A 24 -1.60 -10.34 1.91
N ALA A 25 -0.71 -10.52 0.92
CA ALA A 25 -0.38 -9.50 -0.08
C ALA A 25 -1.62 -9.00 -0.84
N ASN A 26 -2.52 -9.90 -1.25
CA ASN A 26 -3.75 -9.48 -1.93
C ASN A 26 -4.67 -8.63 -1.04
N ARG A 27 -4.56 -8.74 0.30
CA ARG A 27 -5.32 -7.92 1.24
C ARG A 27 -4.69 -6.57 1.53
N THR A 28 -3.44 -6.34 1.13
CA THR A 28 -2.77 -5.04 1.29
C THR A 28 -3.06 -4.08 0.13
N ARG A 29 -3.94 -4.44 -0.82
CA ARG A 29 -4.31 -3.61 -1.98
C ARG A 29 -3.10 -3.10 -2.79
N GLY A 30 -2.04 -3.90 -2.87
CA GLY A 30 -0.82 -3.58 -3.62
C GLY A 30 0.29 -2.91 -2.80
N GLU A 31 0.07 -2.59 -1.52
CA GLU A 31 1.10 -1.96 -0.66
C GLU A 31 2.26 -2.86 -0.26
N THR A 32 2.09 -4.17 -0.42
CA THR A 32 3.10 -5.13 0.03
C THR A 32 3.13 -6.30 -0.93
N THR A 33 4.31 -6.59 -1.45
CA THR A 33 4.51 -7.70 -2.36
C THR A 33 4.67 -9.01 -1.60
N VAL A 34 4.58 -10.13 -2.33
CA VAL A 34 4.84 -11.45 -1.75
C VAL A 34 6.30 -11.56 -1.30
N GLU A 35 7.24 -10.94 -2.02
CA GLU A 35 8.67 -10.95 -1.71
C GLU A 35 8.97 -10.19 -0.42
N ASP A 36 8.31 -9.04 -0.20
CA ASP A 36 8.39 -8.31 1.07
C ASP A 36 7.92 -9.19 2.23
N LEU A 37 6.79 -9.89 2.05
CA LEU A 37 6.25 -10.79 3.06
C LEU A 37 7.14 -12.01 3.32
N GLN A 38 7.89 -12.50 2.34
CA GLN A 38 8.87 -13.59 2.56
C GLN A 38 10.02 -13.12 3.44
N THR A 39 10.56 -11.93 3.17
CA THR A 39 11.63 -11.32 3.98
C THR A 39 11.15 -11.07 5.41
N GLU A 40 9.94 -10.55 5.57
CA GLU A 40 9.35 -10.32 6.89
C GLU A 40 8.99 -11.60 7.63
N ALA A 41 8.51 -12.64 6.92
CA ALA A 41 8.31 -13.96 7.50
C ALA A 41 9.61 -14.54 8.07
N TRP A 42 10.74 -14.32 7.37
CA TRP A 42 12.07 -14.74 7.82
C TRP A 42 12.45 -14.07 9.15
N LEU A 43 12.29 -12.74 9.24
CA LEU A 43 12.58 -11.98 10.46
C LEU A 43 11.70 -12.41 11.64
N VAL A 44 10.39 -12.57 11.40
CA VAL A 44 9.44 -12.98 12.44
C VAL A 44 9.73 -14.41 12.92
N ALA A 45 10.03 -15.32 12.01
CA ALA A 45 10.35 -16.70 12.35
C ALA A 45 11.68 -16.78 13.13
N GLU A 46 12.68 -15.99 12.77
CA GLU A 46 13.92 -15.87 13.54
C GLU A 46 13.63 -15.37 14.96
N GLU A 47 12.86 -14.28 15.10
CA GLU A 47 12.48 -13.70 16.40
C GLU A 47 11.73 -14.72 17.29
N LEU A 48 10.74 -15.43 16.73
CA LEU A 48 9.98 -16.45 17.45
C LEU A 48 10.83 -17.66 17.85
N SER A 49 11.89 -17.97 17.09
CA SER A 49 12.80 -19.09 17.37
C SER A 49 13.81 -18.79 18.48
N ARG A 50 14.19 -17.53 18.71
CA ARG A 50 15.24 -17.14 19.68
C ARG A 50 14.92 -17.54 21.13
N ASN A 51 13.64 -17.65 21.49
CA ASN A 51 13.20 -17.94 22.86
C ASN A 51 12.70 -19.38 23.05
N ARG A 52 13.00 -20.30 22.13
CA ARG A 52 12.52 -21.69 22.17
C ARG A 52 13.66 -22.69 22.15
N GLU A 53 13.63 -23.60 23.12
CA GLU A 53 14.46 -24.81 23.15
C GLU A 53 13.55 -26.03 23.40
N PRO A 54 13.46 -26.99 22.47
CA PRO A 54 14.13 -27.04 21.16
C PRO A 54 13.54 -26.03 20.15
N PRO A 55 14.26 -25.76 19.03
CA PRO A 55 13.75 -24.93 17.96
C PRO A 55 12.45 -25.51 17.38
N PRO A 56 11.53 -24.65 16.90
CA PRO A 56 10.27 -25.09 16.31
C PRO A 56 10.50 -25.92 15.05
N ASP A 57 9.64 -26.90 14.82
CA ASP A 57 9.63 -27.68 13.58
C ASP A 57 9.03 -26.86 12.43
N VAL A 58 9.58 -27.03 11.22
CA VAL A 58 9.02 -26.43 9.98
C VAL A 58 7.64 -27.01 9.67
N GLY A 59 7.34 -28.22 10.13
CA GLY A 59 6.00 -28.81 10.00
C GLY A 59 4.96 -28.24 10.98
N ASP A 60 5.38 -27.44 11.97
CA ASP A 60 4.50 -26.99 13.04
C ASP A 60 3.51 -25.93 12.54
N LYS A 61 2.26 -26.36 12.36
CA LYS A 61 1.15 -25.47 11.99
C LYS A 61 0.94 -24.35 13.00
N SER A 62 1.17 -24.58 14.30
CA SER A 62 1.04 -23.53 15.31
C SER A 62 2.11 -22.45 15.13
N PHE A 63 3.33 -22.84 14.80
CA PHE A 63 4.40 -21.92 14.46
C PHE A 63 4.07 -21.09 13.22
N HIS A 64 3.55 -21.73 12.16
CA HIS A 64 3.07 -21.03 10.96
C HIS A 64 1.98 -20.01 11.28
N GLN A 65 0.98 -20.39 12.08
CA GLN A 65 -0.10 -19.47 12.44
C GLN A 65 0.39 -18.27 13.27
N GLN A 66 1.42 -18.45 14.09
CA GLN A 66 2.03 -17.33 14.82
C GLN A 66 2.74 -16.34 13.89
N ILE A 67 3.48 -16.84 12.90
CA ILE A 67 4.12 -16.00 11.87
C ILE A 67 3.05 -15.27 11.07
N LEU A 68 2.09 -16.00 10.49
CA LEU A 68 1.03 -15.45 9.65
C LEU A 68 0.16 -14.45 10.43
N GLY A 69 -0.14 -14.72 11.69
CA GLY A 69 -0.89 -13.82 12.57
C GLY A 69 -0.16 -12.50 12.82
N ARG A 70 1.16 -12.54 13.05
CA ARG A 70 1.98 -11.32 13.19
C ARG A 70 2.02 -10.53 11.89
N LEU A 71 2.26 -11.19 10.75
CA LEU A 71 2.27 -10.54 9.43
C LEU A 71 0.90 -9.91 9.13
N TYR A 72 -0.20 -10.64 9.32
CA TYR A 72 -1.54 -10.11 9.11
C TYR A 72 -1.83 -8.89 9.99
N ASN A 73 -1.43 -8.93 11.26
CA ASN A 73 -1.62 -7.79 12.16
C ASN A 73 -0.83 -6.57 11.70
N ARG A 74 0.43 -6.77 11.28
CA ARG A 74 1.34 -5.70 10.85
C ARG A 74 0.93 -5.08 9.52
N PHE A 75 0.64 -5.90 8.52
CA PHE A 75 0.45 -5.45 7.13
C PHE A 75 -1.02 -5.27 6.70
N VAL A 76 -1.97 -5.84 7.44
CA VAL A 76 -3.40 -5.78 7.06
C VAL A 76 -4.23 -5.15 8.17
N LYS A 77 -4.27 -5.76 9.36
CA LYS A 77 -5.20 -5.35 10.41
C LYS A 77 -4.91 -3.94 10.94
N PHE A 78 -3.63 -3.59 11.06
CA PHE A 78 -3.21 -2.34 11.69
C PHE A 78 -2.40 -1.41 10.78
N ALA A 79 -1.99 -1.85 9.58
CA ALA A 79 -1.27 -1.01 8.62
C ALA A 79 -2.05 0.28 8.31
N ASP A 80 -3.33 0.12 7.99
CA ASP A 80 -4.18 1.24 7.63
C ASP A 80 -4.81 1.96 8.84
N LYS A 81 -4.44 1.67 10.08
CA LYS A 81 -5.12 2.34 11.22
C LYS A 81 -5.01 3.87 11.16
N ARG A 82 -3.89 4.39 10.67
CA ARG A 82 -3.68 5.84 10.46
C ARG A 82 -4.18 6.33 9.10
N LEU A 83 -4.25 5.45 8.11
CA LEU A 83 -4.63 5.76 6.73
C LEU A 83 -6.08 5.38 6.40
N ARG A 84 -6.84 4.80 7.34
CA ARG A 84 -8.23 4.34 7.14
C ARG A 84 -9.16 5.47 6.74
N GLY A 85 -8.85 6.71 7.11
CA GLY A 85 -9.56 7.91 6.68
C GLY A 85 -8.89 8.66 5.52
N ALA A 86 -7.71 8.21 5.06
CA ALA A 86 -7.02 8.80 3.92
C ALA A 86 -7.63 8.28 2.61
N VAL A 87 -7.66 9.16 1.61
CA VAL A 87 -8.12 8.85 0.26
C VAL A 87 -6.93 8.94 -0.68
N ARG A 88 -6.75 7.93 -1.53
CA ARG A 88 -5.78 7.97 -2.64
C ARG A 88 -6.39 8.78 -3.77
N ILE A 89 -5.70 9.84 -4.18
CA ILE A 89 -6.17 10.71 -5.26
C ILE A 89 -5.86 10.08 -6.63
N ASP A 90 -4.80 9.31 -6.70
CA ASP A 90 -4.28 8.63 -7.90
C ASP A 90 -4.92 7.25 -8.15
N GLU A 91 -5.68 6.71 -7.19
CA GLU A 91 -6.29 5.39 -7.31
C GLU A 91 -7.45 5.39 -8.33
N GLN A 92 -7.27 4.62 -9.40
CA GLN A 92 -8.28 4.35 -10.41
C GLN A 92 -9.05 3.07 -10.04
N HIS A 93 -10.37 3.14 -10.04
CA HIS A 93 -11.22 1.98 -9.76
C HIS A 93 -11.73 1.41 -11.09
N SER A 94 -11.50 0.13 -11.37
CA SER A 94 -12.18 -0.55 -12.47
C SER A 94 -13.53 -1.09 -12.01
N ASP A 95 -14.58 -0.93 -12.81
CA ASP A 95 -15.82 -1.68 -12.60
C ASP A 95 -15.72 -3.14 -13.11
N ASP A 96 -16.78 -3.91 -12.92
CA ASP A 96 -16.85 -5.34 -13.29
C ASP A 96 -16.76 -5.55 -14.82
N ASP A 97 -17.03 -4.50 -15.61
CA ASP A 97 -16.89 -4.48 -17.07
C ASP A 97 -15.50 -3.98 -17.52
N GLY A 98 -14.60 -3.69 -16.57
CA GLY A 98 -13.25 -3.20 -16.82
C GLY A 98 -13.16 -1.73 -17.21
N ALA A 99 -14.26 -0.97 -17.12
CA ALA A 99 -14.24 0.47 -17.36
C ALA A 99 -13.62 1.20 -16.14
N ILE A 100 -12.70 2.12 -16.44
CA ILE A 100 -12.02 2.92 -15.43
C ILE A 100 -12.99 3.99 -14.93
N ARG A 101 -13.35 3.93 -13.66
CA ARG A 101 -14.09 4.99 -12.95
C ARG A 101 -13.10 5.99 -12.40
N GLU A 102 -13.32 7.25 -12.78
CA GLU A 102 -12.57 8.38 -12.25
C GLU A 102 -12.80 8.55 -10.74
N ASN A 103 -11.75 8.93 -10.03
CA ASN A 103 -11.81 9.15 -8.60
C ASN A 103 -12.56 10.46 -8.29
N SER A 104 -13.76 10.35 -7.71
CA SER A 104 -14.63 11.52 -7.44
C SER A 104 -13.97 12.62 -6.60
N ILE A 105 -13.05 12.27 -5.69
CA ILE A 105 -12.34 13.24 -4.87
C ILE A 105 -11.26 13.93 -5.68
N ALA A 106 -10.53 13.19 -6.53
CA ALA A 106 -9.59 13.77 -7.48
C ALA A 106 -10.29 14.72 -8.46
N ALA A 107 -11.46 14.34 -8.98
CA ALA A 107 -12.27 15.17 -9.86
C ALA A 107 -12.74 16.46 -9.18
N THR A 108 -13.07 16.41 -7.88
CA THR A 108 -13.45 17.61 -7.11
C THR A 108 -12.26 18.54 -6.85
N LEU A 109 -11.05 17.99 -6.78
CA LEU A 109 -9.81 18.75 -6.61
C LEU A 109 -9.27 19.32 -7.92
N ALA A 110 -9.82 18.91 -9.07
CA ALA A 110 -9.44 19.46 -10.36
C ALA A 110 -9.78 20.95 -10.40
N ALA A 111 -8.81 21.76 -10.82
CA ALA A 111 -9.00 23.19 -10.99
C ALA A 111 -10.09 23.43 -12.05
N GLN A 112 -10.94 24.44 -11.81
CA GLN A 112 -11.90 24.89 -12.82
C GLN A 112 -11.15 25.56 -13.98
N ASP A 113 -11.72 25.54 -15.18
CA ASP A 113 -11.06 26.09 -16.39
C ASP A 113 -10.75 27.59 -16.32
N ASP A 114 -11.39 28.31 -15.40
CA ASP A 114 -11.21 29.73 -15.09
C ASP A 114 -10.19 29.98 -13.97
N SER A 115 -9.71 28.92 -13.30
CA SER A 115 -8.71 28.99 -12.24
C SER A 115 -7.29 29.07 -12.79
N ASP A 116 -7.14 29.22 -14.10
CA ASP A 116 -5.87 29.49 -14.76
C ASP A 116 -5.39 30.91 -14.42
N PRO A 117 -4.25 31.05 -13.71
CA PRO A 117 -3.73 32.37 -13.33
C PRO A 117 -3.43 33.26 -14.53
N SER A 118 -3.06 32.67 -15.67
CA SER A 118 -2.74 33.42 -16.89
C SER A 118 -4.00 34.07 -17.48
N LYS A 119 -5.10 33.31 -17.61
CA LYS A 119 -6.41 33.85 -18.02
C LYS A 119 -6.92 34.93 -17.07
N ALA A 120 -6.73 34.76 -15.76
CA ALA A 120 -7.11 35.74 -14.77
C ALA A 120 -6.27 37.04 -14.84
N MET A 121 -5.04 36.99 -15.36
CA MET A 121 -4.24 38.19 -15.61
C MET A 121 -4.63 38.85 -16.93
N GLU A 122 -4.84 38.08 -18.00
CA GLU A 122 -5.32 38.59 -19.29
C GLU A 122 -6.67 39.32 -19.17
N ALA A 123 -7.60 38.78 -18.37
CA ALA A 123 -8.89 39.41 -18.12
C ALA A 123 -8.75 40.79 -17.43
N ARG A 124 -7.82 40.91 -16.46
CA ARG A 124 -7.57 42.19 -15.77
C ARG A 124 -6.89 43.22 -16.66
N GLU A 125 -5.95 42.79 -17.50
CA GLU A 125 -5.30 43.66 -18.47
C GLU A 125 -6.29 44.18 -19.51
N SER A 126 -7.15 43.30 -20.03
CA SER A 126 -8.18 43.69 -21.00
C SER A 126 -9.28 44.59 -20.40
N GLU A 127 -9.67 44.39 -19.13
CA GLU A 127 -10.54 45.34 -18.40
C GLU A 127 -9.90 46.72 -18.27
N HIS A 128 -8.62 46.78 -17.91
CA HIS A 128 -7.87 48.03 -17.77
C HIS A 128 -7.69 48.76 -19.11
N GLU A 129 -7.43 48.03 -20.20
CA GLU A 129 -7.36 48.60 -21.56
C GLU A 129 -8.71 49.15 -22.03
N GLN A 130 -9.83 48.47 -21.71
CA GLN A 130 -11.17 48.96 -22.02
C GLN A 130 -11.52 50.22 -21.22
N GLU A 131 -11.15 50.29 -19.94
CA GLU A 131 -11.39 51.46 -19.09
C GLU A 131 -10.65 52.70 -19.61
N LEU A 132 -9.39 52.53 -20.04
CA LEU A 132 -8.59 53.58 -20.68
C LEU A 132 -9.18 54.02 -22.02
N ALA A 133 -9.75 53.10 -22.80
CA ALA A 133 -10.38 53.42 -24.09
C ALA A 133 -11.75 54.12 -23.97
N VAL A 134 -12.44 53.98 -22.83
CA VAL A 134 -13.75 54.63 -22.57
C VAL A 134 -13.57 56.01 -21.93
N LEU A 135 -12.47 56.25 -21.22
CA LEU A 135 -12.13 57.53 -20.59
C LEU A 135 -11.33 58.50 -21.50
N GLY A 136 -10.85 58.03 -22.65
CA GLY A 136 -10.20 58.84 -23.69
C GLY A 136 -11.16 59.24 -24.81
#